data_AF-A0A397A8X9-F1
#
_entry.id   AF-A0A397A8X9-F1
#
_cell.length_a   1.000
_cell.length_b   1.000
_cell.length_c   1.000
_cell.angle_alpha   90.00
_cell.angle_beta   90.00
_cell.angle_gamma   90.00
#
_symmetry.space_group_name_H-M   'P 1'
#
loop_
_entity.id
_entity.type
_entity.pdbx_description
1 polymer ?
#
loop_
_entity_poly.entity_id
_entity_poly.type
_entity_poly.pdbx_seq_one_letter_code
_entity_poly.pdbx_strand_id
1 'polypeptide(L)'
;EHLGEVGQFWLRKSRKPVLAVLLVEKRTSSGDVQVVVHRGMNCEVSMPTGSLCAERNAIGSALANDPTLLRQSLKMIAVLS
;
A
#
# COMPACT_ATOMS: atom_id res chain seq x y z
N GLU A 1 19.50 20.10 -2.13
CA GLU A 1 19.34 18.66 -1.83
C GLU A 1 18.84 17.95 -3.07
N HIS A 2 19.48 16.87 -3.51
CA HIS A 2 18.92 16.04 -4.59
C HIS A 2 17.70 15.30 -4.05
N LEU A 3 16.53 15.57 -4.61
CA LEU A 3 15.23 15.02 -4.19
C LEU A 3 15.10 13.48 -4.34
N GLY A 4 16.15 12.81 -4.85
CA GLY A 4 16.15 11.38 -5.18
C GLY A 4 15.08 11.02 -6.21
N GLU A 5 15.06 9.75 -6.63
CA GLU A 5 14.03 9.24 -7.56
C GLU A 5 12.62 9.43 -7.01
N VAL A 6 12.44 9.27 -5.70
CA VAL A 6 11.13 9.43 -5.04
C VAL A 6 10.58 10.84 -5.22
N GLY A 7 11.37 11.87 -4.94
CA GLY A 7 10.92 13.26 -5.07
C GLY A 7 10.90 13.78 -6.52
N GLN A 8 11.64 13.16 -7.44
CA GLN A 8 11.68 13.55 -8.85
C GLN A 8 10.56 12.91 -9.68
N PHE A 9 10.40 11.59 -9.57
CA PHE A 9 9.50 10.83 -10.44
C PHE A 9 8.22 10.41 -9.72
N TRP A 10 8.35 9.79 -8.54
CA TRP A 10 7.22 9.17 -7.84
C TRP A 10 6.31 10.17 -7.14
N LEU A 11 6.81 11.35 -6.75
CA LEU A 11 6.05 12.40 -6.07
C LEU A 11 6.09 13.73 -6.85
N ARG A 12 5.87 13.70 -8.17
CA ARG A 12 6.06 14.86 -9.07
C ARG A 12 5.02 15.99 -8.94
N LYS A 13 3.94 15.83 -8.18
CA LYS A 13 2.89 16.86 -8.05
C LYS A 13 2.98 17.62 -6.73
N SER A 14 2.65 16.96 -5.62
CA SER A 14 2.67 17.57 -4.29
C SER A 14 4.03 17.48 -3.61
N ARG A 15 4.85 16.50 -4.01
CA ARG A 15 6.12 16.13 -3.35
C ARG A 15 5.95 15.72 -1.88
N LYS A 16 4.72 15.49 -1.41
CA LYS A 16 4.42 15.06 -0.04
C LYS A 16 4.32 13.53 0.01
N PRO A 17 5.24 12.84 0.70
CA PRO A 17 5.13 11.41 0.91
C PRO A 17 4.05 11.11 1.95
N VAL A 18 3.12 10.23 1.61
CA VAL A 18 2.14 9.63 2.52
C VAL A 18 2.45 8.14 2.58
N LEU A 19 2.52 7.60 3.78
CA LEU A 19 2.79 6.18 4.04
C LEU A 19 1.53 5.51 4.60
N ALA A 20 1.31 4.26 4.21
CA ALA A 20 0.25 3.42 4.74
C ALA A 20 0.79 2.03 5.09
N VAL A 21 0.26 1.46 6.16
CA VAL A 21 0.54 0.10 6.63
C VAL A 21 -0.78 -0.63 6.82
N LEU A 22 -0.98 -1.70 6.06
CA LEU A 22 -2.15 -2.56 6.09
C LEU A 22 -1.83 -3.85 6.85
N LEU A 23 -2.64 -4.15 7.87
CA LEU A 23 -2.63 -5.40 8.60
C LEU A 23 -3.63 -6.38 7.97
N VAL A 24 -3.12 -7.53 7.56
CA VAL A 24 -3.91 -8.63 7.00
C VAL A 24 -3.83 -9.82 7.94
N GLU A 25 -4.98 -10.40 8.26
CA GLU A 25 -5.06 -11.66 8.97
C GLU A 25 -5.61 -12.72 8.02
N LYS A 26 -4.88 -13.83 7.87
CA LYS A 26 -5.29 -14.95 7.04
C LYS A 26 -5.11 -16.27 7.75
N ARG A 27 -5.91 -17.27 7.37
CA ARG A 27 -5.76 -18.64 7.86
C ARG A 27 -4.88 -19.42 6.91
N THR A 28 -3.87 -20.11 7.45
CA THR A 28 -3.02 -21.00 6.67
C THR A 28 -3.76 -22.30 6.35
N SER A 29 -3.18 -23.12 5.46
CA SER A 29 -3.72 -24.46 5.17
C SER A 29 -3.72 -25.40 6.39
N SER A 30 -2.86 -25.14 7.38
CA SER A 30 -2.87 -25.84 8.68
C SER A 30 -3.97 -25.35 9.63
N GLY A 31 -4.69 -24.28 9.28
CA GLY A 31 -5.75 -23.67 10.10
C GLY A 31 -5.27 -22.57 11.05
N ASP A 32 -3.96 -22.32 11.11
CA ASP A 32 -3.35 -21.32 11.97
C ASP A 32 -3.65 -19.89 11.49
N VAL A 33 -3.76 -18.96 12.43
CA VAL A 33 -3.93 -17.54 12.13
C VAL A 33 -2.57 -16.92 11.88
N GLN A 34 -2.37 -16.38 10.68
CA GLN A 34 -1.18 -15.66 10.28
C GLN A 34 -1.49 -14.17 10.07
N VAL A 35 -0.65 -13.33 10.67
CA VAL A 35 -0.71 -11.87 10.50
C VAL A 35 0.39 -11.43 9.54
N VAL A 36 0.02 -10.70 8.50
CA VAL A 36 0.91 -10.18 7.46
C VAL A 36 0.71 -8.68 7.33
N VAL A 37 1.80 -7.95 7.08
CA VAL A 37 1.78 -6.50 6.96
C VAL A 37 2.21 -6.08 5.56
N HIS A 38 1.40 -5.25 4.91
CA HIS A 38 1.71 -4.65 3.61
C HIS A 38 1.92 -3.15 3.75
N ARG A 39 2.96 -2.63 3.12
CA ARG A 39 3.31 -1.20 3.15
C ARG A 39 2.96 -0.57 1.80
N GLY A 40 2.54 0.68 1.83
CA GLY A 40 2.26 1.46 0.63
C GLY A 40 2.70 2.92 0.80
N MET A 41 3.04 3.55 -0.32
CA MET A 41 3.28 4.99 -0.41
C MET A 41 2.41 5.55 -1.55
N ASN A 42 2.01 6.82 -1.47
CA ASN A 42 1.38 7.48 -2.60
C ASN A 42 2.33 7.57 -3.81
N CYS A 43 1.75 7.48 -5.01
CA CYS A 43 2.48 7.64 -6.27
C CYS A 43 1.75 8.69 -7.12
N GLU A 44 2.45 9.72 -7.54
CA GLU A 44 1.92 10.89 -8.26
C GLU A 44 2.39 10.95 -9.72
N VAL A 45 2.63 9.79 -10.32
CA VAL A 45 3.10 9.64 -11.69
C VAL A 45 2.04 10.07 -12.74
N SER A 46 2.45 10.26 -13.99
CA SER A 46 1.52 10.49 -15.11
C SER A 46 0.86 9.15 -15.49
N MET A 47 -0.22 8.81 -14.80
CA MET A 47 -1.10 7.69 -15.17
C MET A 47 -2.44 8.20 -15.69
N PRO A 48 -3.10 7.49 -16.62
CA PRO A 48 -4.45 7.84 -17.10
C PRO A 48 -5.47 7.95 -15.95
N THR A 49 -5.27 7.17 -14.89
CA THR A 49 -6.12 7.11 -13.69
C THR A 49 -5.68 8.09 -12.58
N GLY A 50 -4.66 8.90 -12.83
CA GLY A 50 -4.13 9.89 -11.88
C GLY A 50 -3.25 9.28 -10.78
N SER A 51 -3.12 10.02 -9.67
CA SER A 51 -2.27 9.63 -8.54
C SER A 51 -2.89 8.47 -7.74
N LEU A 52 -2.05 7.59 -7.22
CA LEU A 52 -2.42 6.53 -6.28
C LEU A 52 -2.20 7.00 -4.85
N CYS A 53 -3.18 6.77 -3.98
CA CYS A 53 -3.05 7.04 -2.54
C CYS A 53 -2.27 5.90 -1.87
N ALA A 54 -1.63 6.19 -0.73
CA ALA A 54 -0.81 5.22 -0.02
C ALA A 54 -1.60 3.98 0.40
N GLU A 55 -2.85 4.15 0.82
CA GLU A 55 -3.74 3.09 1.27
C GLU A 55 -4.10 2.15 0.13
N ARG A 56 -4.44 2.73 -1.03
CA ARG A 56 -4.73 1.97 -2.25
C ARG A 56 -3.51 1.17 -2.68
N ASN A 57 -2.32 1.73 -2.54
CA ASN A 57 -1.09 1.04 -2.87
C ASN A 57 -0.81 -0.12 -1.90
N ALA A 58 -1.02 0.07 -0.59
CA ALA A 58 -0.89 -1.00 0.41
C ALA A 58 -1.90 -2.15 0.19
N ILE A 59 -3.17 -1.81 -0.08
CA ILE A 59 -4.22 -2.79 -0.38
C ILE A 59 -3.96 -3.50 -1.70
N GLY A 60 -3.58 -2.76 -2.74
CA GLY A 60 -3.21 -3.33 -4.04
C GLY A 60 -2.03 -4.30 -3.92
N SER A 61 -1.02 -3.93 -3.13
CA SER A 61 0.13 -4.80 -2.85
C SER A 61 -0.27 -6.07 -2.08
N ALA A 62 -1.22 -5.99 -1.16
CA ALA A 62 -1.75 -7.16 -0.47
C ALA A 62 -2.49 -8.11 -1.43
N LEU A 63 -3.41 -7.57 -2.24
CA LEU A 63 -4.17 -8.35 -3.22
C LEU A 63 -3.27 -8.94 -4.33
N ALA A 64 -2.22 -8.23 -4.73
CA ALA A 64 -1.25 -8.74 -5.69
C ALA A 64 -0.40 -9.90 -5.12
N ASN A 65 -0.10 -9.88 -3.82
CA ASN A 65 0.60 -10.98 -3.15
C ASN A 65 -0.30 -12.19 -2.91
N ASP A 66 -1.57 -11.96 -2.60
CA ASP A 66 -2.54 -13.02 -2.31
C ASP A 66 -3.94 -12.62 -2.85
N PRO A 67 -4.28 -13.03 -4.08
CA PRO A 67 -5.56 -12.71 -4.70
C PRO A 67 -6.78 -13.38 -4.03
N THR A 68 -6.55 -14.30 -3.09
CA THR A 68 -7.62 -14.99 -2.36
C THR A 68 -8.10 -14.22 -1.14
N LEU A 69 -7.43 -13.11 -0.81
CA LEU A 69 -7.80 -12.27 0.33
C LEU A 69 -9.23 -11.75 0.20
N LEU A 70 -10.02 -12.06 1.22
CA LEU A 70 -11.35 -11.53 1.38
C LEU A 70 -11.29 -10.17 2.08
N ARG A 71 -12.31 -9.34 1.87
CA ARG A 71 -12.42 -8.03 2.55
C ARG A 71 -12.27 -8.14 4.08
N GLN A 72 -12.82 -9.20 4.67
CA GLN A 72 -12.76 -9.47 6.11
C GLN A 72 -11.36 -9.81 6.65
N SER A 73 -10.43 -10.15 5.76
CA SER A 73 -9.02 -10.39 6.10
C SER A 73 -8.26 -9.08 6.33
N LEU A 74 -8.76 -7.95 5.82
CA LEU A 74 -8.17 -6.63 6.00
C LEU A 74 -8.59 -6.09 7.39
N LYS A 75 -7.71 -6.16 8.38
CA LYS A 75 -8.07 -5.89 9.78
C LYS A 75 -7.90 -4.43 10.19
N MET A 76 -6.84 -3.80 9.71
CA MET A 76 -6.50 -2.43 10.11
C MET A 76 -5.64 -1.78 9.03
N ILE A 77 -5.78 -0.47 8.87
CA ILE A 77 -4.85 0.34 8.09
C ILE A 77 -4.44 1.57 8.90
N ALA A 78 -3.13 1.81 8.97
CA ALA A 78 -2.56 3.00 9.59
C ALA A 78 -1.94 3.89 8.50
N VAL A 79 -2.11 5.20 8.63
CA VAL A 79 -1.65 6.20 7.65
C VAL A 79 -0.84 7.28 8.35
N LEU A 80 0.27 7.70 7.73
CA LEU A 80 1.11 8.81 8.14
C LEU A 80 1.30 9.76 6.95
N SER A 81 0.98 11.04 7.14
CA SER A 81 0.93 12.07 6.08
C SER A 81 1.76 13.30 6.40
#